data_AF-A0A0P1FZ47-F1
#
_entry.id   AF-A0A0P1FZ47-F1
#
_cell.length_a   1.000
_cell.length_b   1.000
_cell.length_c   1.000
_cell.angle_alpha   90.00
_cell.angle_beta   90.00
_cell.angle_gamma   90.00
#
_symmetry.space_group_name_H-M   'P 1'
#
loop_
_entity.id
_entity.type
_entity.pdbx_description
1 polymer ?
#
loop_
_entity_poly.entity_id
_entity_poly.type
_entity_poly.pdbx_seq_one_letter_code
_entity_poly.pdbx_strand_id
1 'polypeptide(L)' 'MRGLGFDMLFKIITFFLIGMAVLAMFGKVKIPGQKRLASARCSRCGRFKIGKGPCPCTKGVR' A
#
# COMPACT_ATOMS: atom_id res chain seq x y z
N MET A 1 6.91 -32.33 -32.67
CA MET A 1 6.41 -32.07 -31.30
C MET A 1 6.91 -30.72 -30.78
N ARG A 2 6.38 -29.58 -31.29
CA ARG A 2 6.82 -28.21 -30.93
C ARG A 2 5.68 -27.31 -30.42
N GLY A 3 4.56 -27.90 -29.99
CA GLY A 3 3.43 -27.17 -29.38
C GLY A 3 3.44 -27.21 -27.85
N LEU A 4 3.91 -28.31 -27.25
CA LEU A 4 3.70 -28.59 -25.81
C LEU A 4 4.51 -27.70 -24.85
N GLY A 5 5.59 -27.07 -25.30
CA GLY A 5 6.47 -26.28 -24.43
C GLY A 5 6.01 -24.83 -24.20
N PHE A 6 5.50 -24.18 -25.24
CA PHE A 6 5.04 -22.79 -25.15
C PHE A 6 3.75 -22.68 -24.33
N ASP A 7 2.82 -23.61 -24.50
CA ASP A 7 1.58 -23.68 -23.73
C ASP A 7 1.83 -23.80 -22.21
N MET A 8 2.79 -24.64 -21.81
CA MET A 8 3.12 -24.82 -20.39
C MET A 8 3.77 -23.58 -19.79
N LEU A 9 4.69 -22.94 -20.52
CA LEU A 9 5.33 -21.71 -20.07
C LEU A 9 4.32 -20.56 -19.95
N PHE A 10 3.46 -20.38 -20.96
CA PHE A 10 2.44 -19.35 -20.97
C PHE A 10 1.46 -19.54 -19.80
N LYS A 11 1.02 -20.78 -19.57
CA LYS A 11 0.14 -21.13 -18.45
C LYS A 11 0.78 -20.80 -17.09
N ILE A 12 2.05 -21.12 -16.87
CA ILE A 12 2.75 -20.78 -15.62
C ILE A 12 2.83 -19.26 -15.43
N ILE A 13 3.21 -18.52 -16.48
CA ILE A 13 3.31 -17.06 -16.43
C ILE A 13 1.94 -16.44 -16.15
N THR A 14 0.88 -16.89 -16.83
CA THR A 14 -0.48 -16.41 -16.64
C THR A 14 -0.98 -16.68 -15.22
N PHE A 15 -0.78 -17.89 -14.67
CA PHE A 15 -1.17 -18.19 -13.28
C PHE A 15 -0.42 -17.32 -12.26
N PHE A 16 0.89 -17.08 -12.47
CA PHE A 16 1.69 -16.24 -11.59
C PHE A 16 1.23 -14.77 -11.62
N LEU A 17 0.99 -14.23 -12.82
CA LEU A 17 0.49 -12.85 -12.99
C LEU A 17 -0.88 -12.66 -12.35
N ILE A 18 -1.80 -13.62 -12.54
CA ILE A 18 -3.12 -13.60 -11.91
C ILE A 18 -2.97 -13.62 -10.38
N GLY A 19 -2.12 -14.51 -9.85
CA GLY A 19 -1.83 -14.58 -8.41
C GLY A 19 -1.33 -13.26 -7.84
N MET A 20 -0.34 -12.64 -8.49
CA MET A 20 0.19 -11.33 -8.09
C MET A 20 -0.86 -10.22 -8.16
N ALA A 21 -1.71 -10.19 -9.19
CA ALA A 21 -2.78 -9.21 -9.34
C ALA A 21 -3.82 -9.32 -8.21
N VAL A 22 -4.22 -10.55 -7.88
CA VAL A 22 -5.15 -10.82 -6.77
C VAL A 22 -4.51 -10.39 -5.45
N LEU A 23 -3.26 -10.78 -5.16
CA LEU A 23 -2.55 -10.37 -3.96
C LEU A 23 -2.42 -8.83 -3.86
N ALA A 24 -2.19 -8.14 -4.97
CA ALA A 24 -2.12 -6.67 -5.01
C ALA A 24 -3.49 -6.03 -4.73
N MET A 25 -4.57 -6.58 -5.28
CA MET A 25 -5.94 -6.13 -4.99
C MET A 25 -6.31 -6.39 -3.53
N PHE A 26 -6.00 -7.57 -2.99
CA PHE A 26 -6.18 -7.87 -1.57
C PHE A 26 -5.28 -7.01 -0.67
N GLY A 27 -4.05 -6.70 -1.08
CA GLY A 27 -3.15 -5.79 -0.38
C GLY A 27 -3.66 -4.34 -0.38
N LYS A 28 -4.28 -3.89 -1.47
CA LYS A 28 -4.97 -2.59 -1.57
C LYS A 28 -6.22 -2.52 -0.70
N VAL A 29 -6.98 -3.61 -0.60
CA VAL A 29 -8.23 -3.68 0.19
C VAL A 29 -7.96 -3.89 1.69
N LYS A 30 -6.84 -4.53 2.07
CA LYS A 30 -6.54 -4.87 3.48
C LYS A 30 -5.60 -3.89 4.20
N ILE A 31 -5.37 -2.68 3.69
CA ILE A 31 -4.71 -1.61 4.49
C ILE A 31 -5.73 -0.49 4.84
N PRO A 32 -6.69 -0.76 5.74
CA PRO A 32 -7.41 0.32 6.44
C PRO A 32 -6.46 1.17 7.33
N GLY A 33 -5.19 0.78 7.43
CA GLY A 33 -4.12 1.45 8.18
C GLY A 33 -3.59 2.75 7.57
N GLN A 34 -3.81 3.05 6.28
CA GLN A 34 -3.42 4.36 5.72
C GLN A 34 -4.17 5.51 6.39
N LYS A 35 -5.45 5.30 6.74
CA LYS A 35 -6.24 6.28 7.51
C LYS A 35 -5.68 6.46 8.92
N ARG A 36 -5.19 5.39 9.56
CA ARG A 36 -4.54 5.44 10.89
C ARG A 36 -3.18 6.14 10.86
N LEU A 37 -2.35 5.88 9.84
CA LEU A 37 -1.10 6.62 9.64
C LEU A 37 -1.34 8.09 9.31
N ALA A 38 -2.37 8.40 8.51
CA ALA A 38 -2.78 9.76 8.20
C ALA A 38 -3.32 10.50 9.43
N SER A 39 -4.10 9.83 10.31
CA SER A 39 -4.59 10.45 11.56
C SER A 39 -3.48 10.63 12.60
N ALA A 40 -2.44 9.80 12.56
CA ALA A 40 -1.23 9.96 13.35
C ALA A 40 -0.32 11.08 12.80
N ARG A 41 -0.54 11.57 11.58
CA ARG A 41 0.15 12.74 11.03
C ARG A 41 -0.63 14.02 11.30
N CYS A 42 0.08 15.12 11.46
CA CYS A 42 -0.54 16.43 11.52
C CYS A 42 -0.98 16.86 10.11
N SER A 43 -2.24 17.25 9.96
CA SER A 43 -2.82 17.69 8.69
C SER A 43 -2.23 18.98 8.12
N ARG A 44 -1.55 19.80 8.94
CA ARG A 44 -0.94 21.07 8.49
C ARG A 44 0.48 20.93 7.97
N CYS A 45 1.28 20.02 8.53
CA CYS A 45 2.70 19.89 8.22
C CYS A 45 3.14 18.47 7.80
N GLY A 46 2.23 17.49 7.82
CA GLY A 46 2.52 16.10 7.46
C GLY A 46 3.37 15.30 8.47
N ARG A 47 3.92 15.95 9.51
CA ARG A 47 4.76 15.31 10.54
C ARG A 47 3.92 14.40 11.45
N PHE A 48 4.48 13.28 11.89
CA PHE A 48 3.84 12.41 12.88
C PHE A 48 3.67 13.12 14.23
N LYS A 49 2.48 13.03 14.82
CA LYS A 49 2.17 13.52 16.17
C LYS A 49 2.85 12.59 17.19
N ILE A 50 4.00 13.02 17.70
CA ILE A 50 4.74 12.29 18.74
C ILE A 50 4.28 12.86 20.09
N GLY A 51 3.49 12.07 20.83
CA GLY A 51 2.94 12.44 22.15
C GLY A 51 1.56 13.14 22.12
N LYS A 52 1.01 13.44 23.31
CA LYS A 52 -0.31 14.09 23.50
C LYS A 52 -0.26 15.62 23.40
N GLY A 53 0.89 16.19 23.03
CA GLY A 53 1.08 17.63 22.89
C GLY A 53 0.63 18.16 21.52
N PRO A 54 0.30 19.45 21.40
CA PRO A 54 0.04 20.07 20.10
C PRO A 54 1.26 19.98 19.19
N CYS A 55 1.03 19.76 17.89
CA CYS A 55 2.09 19.72 16.89
C CYS A 55 2.96 20.98 16.96
N PRO A 56 4.30 20.90 16.85
CA PRO A 56 5.17 22.07 16.83
C PRO A 56 4.85 23.05 15.69
N CYS A 57 4.25 22.55 14.60
CA CYS A 57 3.70 23.35 13.51
C CYS A 57 2.55 24.30 13.91
N THR A 58 1.90 24.06 15.05
CA THR A 58 0.86 24.93 15.60
C THR A 58 1.43 25.91 16.63
N LYS A 59 2.62 25.64 17.20
CA LYS A 59 3.32 26.51 18.15
C LYS A 59 4.03 27.73 17.50
N GLY A 60 3.59 28.13 16.31
CA GLY A 60 4.12 29.30 15.58
C GLY A 60 3.09 29.97 14.67
N VAL A 61 1.79 29.69 14.84
CA VAL A 61 0.73 30.51 14.26
C VAL A 61 0.28 31.51 15.33
N ARG A 62 1.22 32.37 15.72
CA ARG A 62 1.11 33.71 16.29
C ARG A 62 2.52 34.27 16.37
#